data_AF-A0A834AF13-F1
#
_entry.id   AF-A0A834AF13-F1
#
_cell.length_a   1.000
_cell.length_b   1.000
_cell.length_c   1.000
_cell.angle_alpha   90.00
_cell.angle_beta   90.00
_cell.angle_gamma   90.00
#
_symmetry.space_group_name_H-M   'P 1'
#
loop_
_entity.id
_entity.type
_entity.pdbx_description
1 polymer ?
#
loop_
_entity_poly.entity_id
_entity_poly.type
_entity_poly.pdbx_seq_one_letter_code
_entity_poly.pdbx_strand_id
1 'polypeptide(L)'
;MKAPELTDELKNDLKALKMRAGMDPKRFYKKNDRDGFPKYFQIGTIVDNPADFYHSRIPKKQRKKTIVEELLADSEFRRYNRRKYSEIMAEKVANAAGKKFRKKKKFRN
;
A
#
# COMPACT_ATOMS: atom_id res chain seq x y z
N MET A 1 -17.28 -21.06 -5.57
CA MET A 1 -17.05 -19.91 -4.66
C MET A 1 -18.10 -18.85 -4.95
N LYS A 2 -18.80 -18.33 -3.94
CA LYS A 2 -19.73 -17.19 -4.10
C LYS A 2 -18.93 -15.90 -4.30
N ALA A 3 -19.40 -15.00 -5.16
CA ALA A 3 -18.82 -13.67 -5.26
C ALA A 3 -19.18 -12.88 -3.99
N PRO A 4 -18.19 -12.42 -3.20
CA PRO A 4 -18.48 -11.58 -2.03
C PRO A 4 -18.93 -10.20 -2.47
N GLU A 5 -19.71 -9.53 -1.61
CA GLU A 5 -20.06 -8.12 -1.79
C GLU A 5 -18.83 -7.24 -1.52
N LEU A 6 -18.61 -6.26 -2.39
CA LEU A 6 -17.50 -5.31 -2.28
C LEU A 6 -17.88 -4.21 -1.30
N THR A 7 -17.62 -4.43 -0.01
CA THR A 7 -17.61 -3.36 0.99
C THR A 7 -16.41 -2.44 0.77
N ASP A 8 -16.47 -1.21 1.29
CA ASP A 8 -15.37 -0.24 1.14
C ASP A 8 -14.07 -0.73 1.81
N GLU A 9 -14.18 -1.41 2.95
CA GLU A 9 -13.05 -2.04 3.64
C GLU A 9 -12.37 -3.08 2.75
N LEU A 10 -13.15 -3.98 2.15
CA LEU A 10 -12.66 -4.99 1.23
C LEU A 10 -11.97 -4.37 0.01
N LYS A 11 -12.57 -3.32 -0.54
CA LYS A 11 -12.02 -2.59 -1.68
C LYS A 11 -10.67 -1.96 -1.33
N ASN A 12 -10.53 -1.43 -0.13
CA ASN A 12 -9.28 -0.86 0.37
C ASN A 12 -8.20 -1.94 0.56
N ASP A 13 -8.55 -3.09 1.12
CA ASP A 13 -7.63 -4.23 1.26
C ASP A 13 -7.17 -4.76 -0.11
N LEU A 14 -8.08 -4.91 -1.06
CA LEU A 14 -7.73 -5.32 -2.43
C LEU A 14 -6.84 -4.29 -3.14
N LYS A 15 -7.09 -3.00 -2.92
CA LYS A 15 -6.25 -1.92 -3.45
C LYS A 15 -4.86 -1.94 -2.82
N ALA A 16 -4.78 -2.19 -1.50
CA ALA A 16 -3.54 -2.37 -0.77
C ALA A 16 -2.73 -3.53 -1.39
N LEU A 17 -3.36 -4.69 -1.63
CA LEU A 17 -2.71 -5.82 -2.31
C LEU A 17 -2.22 -5.48 -3.72
N LYS A 18 -3.00 -4.72 -4.51
CA LYS A 18 -2.56 -4.26 -5.84
C LYS A 18 -1.32 -3.37 -5.75
N MET A 19 -1.21 -2.56 -4.70
CA MET A 19 -0.12 -1.61 -4.47
C MET A 19 1.07 -2.18 -3.67
N ARG A 20 1.09 -3.49 -3.37
CA ARG A 20 2.12 -4.12 -2.53
C ARG A 20 3.57 -3.83 -2.92
N ALA A 21 3.84 -3.61 -4.21
CA ALA A 21 5.17 -3.31 -4.73
C ALA A 21 5.73 -1.96 -4.27
N GLY A 22 4.86 -1.02 -3.88
CA GLY A 22 5.26 0.31 -3.39
C GLY A 22 5.26 0.44 -1.87
N MET A 23 4.92 -0.63 -1.14
CA MET A 23 4.75 -0.58 0.32
C MET A 23 6.06 -0.74 1.08
N ASP A 24 6.88 -1.71 0.68
CA ASP A 24 8.17 -1.99 1.30
C ASP A 24 9.27 -1.84 0.24
N PRO A 25 10.25 -0.94 0.42
CA PRO A 25 11.35 -0.74 -0.53
C PRO A 25 12.25 -1.97 -0.69
N LYS A 26 12.22 -2.93 0.25
CA LYS A 26 13.07 -4.12 0.24
C LYS A 26 12.39 -5.34 -0.40
N ARG A 27 11.08 -5.26 -0.67
CA ARG A 27 10.32 -6.40 -1.21
C ARG A 27 9.87 -6.12 -2.64
N PHE A 28 10.46 -6.85 -3.57
CA PHE A 28 10.10 -6.79 -4.99
C PHE A 28 9.19 -7.96 -5.34
N TYR A 29 7.94 -7.65 -5.67
CA TYR A 29 6.95 -8.63 -6.11
C TYR A 29 6.88 -8.69 -7.63
N LYS A 30 6.45 -9.84 -8.17
CA LYS A 30 6.04 -9.93 -9.58
C LYS A 30 4.94 -8.91 -9.87
N LYS A 31 5.03 -8.28 -11.04
CA LYS A 31 4.05 -7.32 -11.53
C LYS A 31 2.67 -7.98 -11.60
N ASN A 32 1.63 -7.20 -11.32
CA ASN A 32 0.27 -7.68 -11.46
C ASN A 32 -0.09 -7.69 -12.95
N ASP A 33 -0.41 -8.86 -13.50
CA ASP A 33 -0.74 -9.02 -14.93
C ASP A 33 -2.22 -8.70 -15.24
N ARG A 34 -3.07 -8.56 -14.21
CA ARG A 34 -4.51 -8.36 -14.36
C ARG A 34 -4.91 -6.96 -13.94
N ASP A 35 -5.72 -6.32 -14.79
CA ASP A 35 -6.40 -5.08 -14.47
C ASP A 35 -7.77 -5.36 -13.84
N GLY A 36 -7.96 -4.83 -12.63
CA GLY A 36 -9.19 -4.94 -11.85
C GLY A 36 -9.07 -5.86 -10.63
N PHE A 37 -10.16 -5.97 -9.88
CA PHE A 37 -10.26 -6.89 -8.75
C PHE A 37 -10.77 -8.26 -9.21
N PRO A 38 -10.33 -9.36 -8.58
CA PRO A 38 -10.85 -10.68 -8.89
C PRO A 38 -12.36 -10.77 -8.59
N LYS A 39 -13.12 -11.43 -9.48
CA LYS A 39 -14.58 -11.64 -9.32
C LYS A 39 -14.92 -12.59 -8.16
N TYR A 40 -14.06 -13.59 -7.94
CA TYR A 40 -14.23 -14.59 -6.89
C TYR A 40 -12.98 -14.59 -6.03
N PHE A 41 -13.15 -14.38 -4.73
CA PHE A 41 -12.09 -14.42 -3.75
C PHE A 41 -12.67 -14.74 -2.37
N GLN A 42 -11.81 -15.10 -1.43
CA GLN A 42 -12.16 -15.37 -0.04
C GLN A 42 -11.14 -14.69 0.87
N ILE A 43 -11.59 -14.28 2.03
CA ILE A 43 -10.75 -13.72 3.08
C ILE A 43 -10.62 -14.79 4.15
N GLY A 44 -9.37 -15.09 4.52
CA GLY A 44 -9.05 -16.06 5.54
C GLY A 44 -7.98 -15.50 6.47
N THR A 45 -8.01 -15.97 7.71
CA THR A 45 -7.01 -15.63 8.72
C THR A 45 -6.07 -16.81 8.90
N ILE A 46 -4.77 -16.56 8.96
CA ILE A 46 -3.77 -17.59 9.22
C ILE A 46 -3.93 -18.07 10.68
N VAL A 47 -4.02 -19.39 10.87
CA VAL A 47 -4.05 -20.02 12.19
C VAL A 47 -2.62 -20.36 12.58
N ASP A 48 -2.19 -19.95 13.78
CA ASP A 48 -0.82 -20.19 14.24
C ASP A 48 -0.54 -21.69 14.43
N ASN A 49 0.67 -22.10 14.09
CA ASN A 49 1.16 -23.45 14.38
C ASN A 49 1.74 -23.52 15.81
N PRO A 50 1.32 -24.48 16.65
CA PRO A 50 1.90 -24.68 17.99
C PRO A 50 3.43 -24.88 18.01
N ALA A 51 4.03 -25.37 16.91
CA ALA A 51 5.46 -25.62 16.83
C ALA A 51 6.33 -24.35 16.77
N ASP A 52 5.85 -23.26 16.16
CA ASP A 52 6.62 -22.01 15.94
C ASP A 52 6.18 -20.88 16.87
N PHE A 53 6.23 -21.13 18.18
CA PHE A 53 5.66 -20.22 19.18
C PHE A 53 6.28 -18.81 19.19
N TYR A 54 7.60 -18.69 18.97
CA TYR A 54 8.34 -17.45 19.23
C TYR A 54 8.49 -16.51 18.02
N HIS A 55 8.36 -17.02 16.79
CA HIS A 55 8.74 -16.25 15.59
C HIS A 55 7.57 -15.90 14.67
N SER A 56 6.61 -16.80 14.48
CA SER A 56 5.50 -16.59 13.53
C SER A 56 4.21 -16.12 14.21
N ARG A 57 4.10 -16.31 15.53
CA ARG A 57 2.87 -16.02 16.27
C ARG A 57 2.69 -14.54 16.55
N ILE A 58 1.53 -14.01 16.15
CA ILE A 58 1.13 -12.63 16.46
C ILE A 58 0.33 -12.59 17.78
N PRO A 59 0.74 -11.81 18.80
CA PRO A 59 -0.01 -11.63 20.03
C PRO A 59 -1.43 -11.11 19.79
N LYS A 60 -2.40 -11.52 20.63
CA LYS A 60 -3.82 -11.15 20.49
C LYS A 60 -4.07 -9.64 20.37
N LYS A 61 -3.25 -8.82 21.05
CA LYS A 61 -3.36 -7.34 21.03
C LYS A 61 -2.98 -6.73 19.66
N GLN A 62 -2.10 -7.39 18.92
CA GLN A 62 -1.59 -6.90 17.64
C GLN A 62 -2.43 -7.39 16.45
N ARG A 63 -3.23 -8.44 16.61
CA ARG A 63 -4.15 -8.93 15.57
C ARG A 63 -5.21 -7.88 15.25
N LYS A 64 -5.38 -7.56 13.97
CA LYS A 64 -6.42 -6.65 13.47
C LYS A 64 -7.40 -7.41 12.58
N LYS A 65 -8.47 -6.72 12.15
CA LYS A 65 -9.52 -7.34 11.34
C LYS A 65 -9.17 -7.29 9.85
N THR A 66 -8.50 -6.23 9.42
CA THR A 66 -8.19 -5.96 8.01
C THR A 66 -6.70 -5.78 7.79
N ILE A 67 -6.25 -6.00 6.55
CA ILE A 67 -4.83 -5.85 6.18
C ILE A 67 -4.40 -4.39 6.32
N VAL A 68 -5.28 -3.46 5.94
CA VAL A 68 -5.01 -2.02 6.07
C VAL A 68 -4.84 -1.61 7.54
N GLU A 69 -5.64 -2.14 8.46
CA GLU A 69 -5.46 -1.86 9.89
C GLU A 69 -4.10 -2.34 10.43
N GLU A 70 -3.64 -3.52 9.98
CA GLU A 70 -2.32 -4.03 10.37
C GLU A 70 -1.20 -3.11 9.86
N LEU A 71 -1.29 -2.65 8.61
CA LEU A 71 -0.33 -1.72 8.04
C LEU A 71 -0.32 -0.37 8.76
N LEU A 72 -1.48 0.14 9.18
CA LEU A 72 -1.58 1.40 9.93
C LEU A 72 -1.06 1.28 11.37
N ALA A 73 -1.12 0.09 11.95
CA ALA A 73 -0.55 -0.20 13.27
C ALA A 73 0.99 -0.25 13.23
N ASP A 74 1.60 -0.54 12.07
CA ASP A 74 3.05 -0.55 11.90
C ASP A 74 3.64 0.88 11.86
N SER A 75 4.48 1.16 12.85
CA SER A 75 5.16 2.45 13.00
C SER A 75 6.22 2.70 11.92
N GLU A 76 6.92 1.66 11.47
CA GLU A 76 7.99 1.79 10.46
C GLU A 76 7.38 2.12 9.11
N PHE A 77 6.34 1.38 8.73
CA PHE A 77 5.55 1.63 7.52
C PHE A 77 5.04 3.08 7.46
N ARG A 78 4.46 3.58 8.56
CA ARG A 78 4.00 4.97 8.66
C ARG A 78 5.12 5.97 8.46
N ARG A 79 6.26 5.77 9.14
CA ARG A 79 7.42 6.68 9.05
C ARG A 79 7.95 6.74 7.62
N TYR A 80 8.12 5.59 6.99
CA TYR A 80 8.60 5.49 5.62
C TYR A 80 7.67 6.19 4.64
N ASN A 81 6.37 5.88 4.70
CA ASN A 81 5.37 6.46 3.80
C ASN A 81 5.23 7.97 3.96
N ARG A 82 5.26 8.48 5.20
CA ARG A 82 5.21 9.93 5.44
C ARG A 82 6.41 10.64 4.81
N ARG A 83 7.61 10.12 5.02
CA ARG A 83 8.83 10.67 4.43
C ARG A 83 8.77 10.67 2.90
N LYS A 84 8.45 9.51 2.30
CA LYS A 84 8.39 9.37 0.83
C LYS A 84 7.29 10.23 0.21
N TYR A 85 6.15 10.34 0.87
CA TYR A 85 5.09 11.23 0.42
C TYR A 85 5.55 12.70 0.36
N SER A 86 6.21 13.19 1.42
CA SER A 86 6.74 14.55 1.45
C SER A 86 7.78 14.80 0.36
N GLU A 87 8.70 13.85 0.14
CA GLU A 87 9.69 13.91 -0.95
C GLU A 87 9.01 14.03 -2.32
N ILE A 88 8.03 13.14 -2.61
CA ILE A 88 7.30 13.14 -3.88
C ILE A 88 6.51 14.44 -4.07
N MET A 89 5.91 14.98 -3.02
CA MET A 89 5.16 16.23 -3.11
C MET A 89 6.07 17.43 -3.36
N ALA A 90 7.22 17.50 -2.68
CA ALA A 90 8.23 18.52 -2.93
C ALA A 90 8.76 18.45 -4.37
N GLU A 91 9.06 17.24 -4.86
CA GLU A 91 9.51 17.00 -6.23
C GLU A 91 8.45 17.42 -7.27
N LYS A 92 7.18 17.07 -7.04
CA LYS A 92 6.05 17.48 -7.91
C LYS A 92 5.92 18.99 -7.98
N VAL A 93 6.04 19.69 -6.85
CA VAL A 93 5.99 21.16 -6.79
C VAL A 93 7.18 21.78 -7.53
N ALA A 94 8.40 21.29 -7.29
CA ALA A 94 9.60 21.76 -7.97
C ALA A 94 9.51 21.56 -9.49
N ASN A 95 9.05 20.40 -9.95
CA ASN A 95 8.83 20.10 -11.35
C ASN A 95 7.76 21.00 -11.98
N ALA A 96 6.68 21.31 -11.26
CA ALA A 96 5.65 22.24 -11.73
C ALA A 96 6.18 23.68 -11.84
N ALA A 97 6.98 24.13 -10.87
CA ALA A 97 7.63 25.43 -10.89
C ALA A 97 8.63 25.52 -12.05
N GLY A 98 9.50 24.53 -12.22
CA GLY A 98 10.46 24.44 -13.32
C GLY A 98 9.79 24.49 -14.70
N LYS A 99 8.67 23.77 -14.89
CA LYS A 99 7.86 23.87 -16.12
C LYS A 99 7.29 25.27 -16.34
N LYS A 100 6.83 25.95 -15.29
CA LYS A 100 6.35 27.35 -15.37
C LYS A 100 7.48 28.32 -15.75
N PHE A 101 8.67 28.18 -15.16
CA PHE A 101 9.84 28.99 -15.51
C PHE A 101 10.29 28.75 -16.96
N ARG A 102 10.30 27.50 -17.43
CA ARG A 102 10.63 27.16 -18.83
C ARG A 102 9.66 27.76 -19.84
N LYS A 103 8.36 27.81 -19.50
CA LYS A 103 7.35 28.48 -20.32
C LYS A 103 7.56 30.00 -20.35
N LYS A 104 7.74 30.66 -19.20
CA LYS A 104 7.97 32.11 -19.13
C LYS A 104 9.19 32.57 -19.94
N LYS A 105 10.27 31.79 -19.98
CA LYS A 105 11.48 32.09 -20.78
C LYS A 105 11.25 32.00 -22.30
N LYS A 106 10.29 31.20 -22.76
CA LYS A 106 9.95 31.06 -24.19
C LYS A 106 9.02 32.16 -24.72
N PHE A 107 8.33 32.89 -23.83
CA PHE A 107 7.37 33.94 -24.20
C PHE A 107 7.91 35.37 -23.97
N ARG A 108 9.21 35.53 -23.67
CA ARG A 108 9.89 36.83 -23.71
C ARG A 108 10.67 36.91 -25.03
N ASN A 109 9.98 37.33 -26.09
CA ASN A 109 10.57 38.07 -27.20
C ASN A 109 10.15 39.53 -27.03
#